data_AF-A0A3B6VAX3-F1
#
_entry.id   AF-A0A3B6VAX3-F1
#
_cell.length_a   1.000
_cell.length_b   1.000
_cell.length_c   1.000
_cell.angle_alpha   90.00
_cell.angle_beta   90.00
_cell.angle_gamma   90.00
#
_symmetry.space_group_name_H-M   'P 1'
#
loop_
_entity.id
_entity.type
_entity.pdbx_description
1 polymer ?
#
loop_
_entity_poly.entity_id
_entity_poly.type
_entity_poly.pdbx_seq_one_letter_code
_entity_poly.pdbx_strand_id
1 'polypeptide(L)'
;MYNSTIGYASKLIKGSIVFSIIIFISLSQLMAVTSIFSLVWKYEILLNENIPFFREFSIYALFIGILIIGVLYSAISSSYIFSKNSRMFSTLRIFGATKLAIRKLAILISLLYPLVSFLICIIEMLILYLRYSSYILTLIEFSDVINGAYVVLLANAALIIGFMIGAFISNSILLHKDPYDDLRGTL
;
A
#
# COMPACT_ATOMS: atom_id res chain seq x y z
N MET A 1 -18.26 35.40 -4.28
CA MET A 1 -17.42 34.61 -3.35
C MET A 1 -17.67 33.08 -3.39
N TYR A 2 -18.79 32.56 -3.90
CA TYR A 2 -19.06 31.10 -3.98
C TYR A 2 -18.29 30.35 -5.10
N ASN A 3 -17.87 31.05 -6.16
CA ASN A 3 -17.15 30.45 -7.28
C ASN A 3 -15.68 30.10 -6.98
N SER A 4 -15.06 30.69 -5.95
CA SER A 4 -13.65 30.42 -5.62
C SER A 4 -13.50 29.14 -4.80
N THR A 5 -14.41 28.84 -3.87
CA THR A 5 -14.32 27.66 -3.00
C THR A 5 -14.54 26.36 -3.77
N ILE A 6 -15.55 26.32 -4.64
CA ILE A 6 -15.85 25.15 -5.49
C ILE A 6 -14.76 24.96 -6.56
N GLY A 7 -14.27 26.06 -7.16
CA GLY A 7 -13.16 26.01 -8.11
C GLY A 7 -11.85 25.52 -7.48
N TYR A 8 -11.55 25.94 -6.25
CA TYR A 8 -10.37 25.52 -5.51
C TYR A 8 -10.47 24.06 -5.04
N ALA A 9 -11.63 23.65 -4.52
CA ALA A 9 -11.92 22.26 -4.17
C ALA A 9 -11.79 21.34 -5.39
N SER A 10 -12.35 21.73 -6.55
CA SER A 10 -12.23 20.97 -7.80
C SER A 10 -10.78 20.83 -8.29
N LYS A 11 -9.98 21.88 -8.16
CA LYS A 11 -8.56 21.87 -8.55
C LYS A 11 -7.71 20.99 -7.62
N LEU A 12 -7.99 21.00 -6.32
CA LEU A 12 -7.41 20.07 -5.34
C LEU A 12 -7.81 18.62 -5.61
N ILE A 13 -9.09 18.37 -5.90
CA ILE A 13 -9.64 17.03 -6.19
C ILE A 13 -9.00 16.46 -7.47
N LYS A 14 -8.92 17.22 -8.57
CA LYS A 14 -8.34 16.74 -9.84
C LYS A 14 -6.86 16.39 -9.73
N GLY A 15 -6.06 17.23 -9.06
CA GLY A 15 -4.63 16.93 -8.81
C GLY A 15 -4.42 15.74 -7.88
N SER A 16 -5.28 15.59 -6.87
CA SER A 16 -5.29 14.45 -5.95
C SER A 16 -5.66 13.13 -6.61
N ILE A 17 -6.54 13.14 -7.62
CA ILE A 17 -7.01 11.90 -8.28
C ILE A 17 -5.89 11.25 -9.10
N VAL A 18 -5.20 11.98 -9.98
CA VAL A 18 -4.11 11.42 -10.81
C VAL A 18 -2.98 10.90 -9.93
N PHE A 19 -2.65 11.66 -8.89
CA PHE A 19 -1.65 11.25 -7.91
C PHE A 19 -2.06 9.99 -7.13
N SER A 20 -3.32 9.91 -6.71
CA SER A 20 -3.86 8.72 -6.05
C SER A 20 -3.83 7.49 -6.95
N ILE A 21 -4.15 7.63 -8.25
CA ILE A 21 -4.09 6.54 -9.24
C ILE A 21 -2.67 5.99 -9.37
N ILE A 22 -1.66 6.86 -9.50
CA ILE A 22 -0.25 6.44 -9.61
C ILE A 22 0.16 5.64 -8.37
N ILE A 23 -0.29 6.07 -7.19
CA ILE A 23 -0.01 5.37 -5.93
C ILE A 23 -0.76 4.04 -5.85
N PHE A 24 -2.02 3.97 -6.28
CA PHE A 24 -2.76 2.72 -6.33
C PHE A 24 -2.05 1.69 -7.21
N ILE A 25 -1.58 2.13 -8.38
CA ILE A 25 -0.81 1.31 -9.31
C ILE A 25 0.52 0.90 -8.67
N SER A 26 1.28 1.82 -8.08
CA SER A 26 2.59 1.48 -7.48
C SER A 26 2.47 0.54 -6.29
N LEU A 27 1.47 0.72 -5.42
CA LEU A 27 1.17 -0.21 -4.34
C LEU A 27 0.71 -1.56 -4.87
N SER A 28 -0.17 -1.60 -5.88
CA SER A 28 -0.61 -2.86 -6.50
C SER A 28 0.57 -3.63 -7.10
N GLN A 29 1.45 -2.94 -7.82
CA GLN A 29 2.64 -3.55 -8.42
C GLN A 29 3.63 -4.03 -7.36
N LEU A 30 3.82 -3.27 -6.27
CA LEU A 30 4.64 -3.73 -5.15
C LEU A 30 4.05 -5.00 -4.53
N MET A 31 2.74 -5.01 -4.27
CA MET A 31 1.99 -6.14 -3.74
C MET A 31 2.12 -7.37 -4.66
N ALA A 32 1.97 -7.20 -5.97
CA ALA A 32 2.13 -8.25 -6.97
C ALA A 32 3.56 -8.80 -7.01
N VAL A 33 4.58 -7.94 -6.98
CA VAL A 33 5.99 -8.35 -6.92
C VAL A 33 6.28 -9.14 -5.65
N THR A 34 5.85 -8.66 -4.47
CA THR A 34 6.00 -9.43 -3.22
C THR A 34 5.28 -10.77 -3.26
N SER A 35 4.14 -10.84 -3.96
CA SER A 35 3.36 -12.07 -4.10
C SER A 35 4.03 -13.09 -5.01
N ILE A 36 4.55 -12.65 -6.16
CA ILE A 36 5.30 -13.51 -7.10
C ILE A 36 6.58 -14.03 -6.44
N PHE A 37 7.33 -13.16 -5.75
CA PHE A 37 8.54 -13.57 -5.04
C PHE A 37 8.24 -14.54 -3.89
N SER A 38 7.15 -14.33 -3.15
CA SER A 38 6.70 -15.25 -2.11
C SER A 38 6.32 -16.63 -2.66
N LEU A 39 5.82 -16.72 -3.89
CA LEU A 39 5.48 -17.99 -4.53
C LEU A 39 6.73 -18.71 -5.03
N VAL A 40 7.65 -18.00 -5.68
CA VAL A 40 8.94 -18.55 -6.13
C VAL A 40 9.71 -19.17 -4.96
N TRP A 41 9.70 -18.50 -3.81
CA TRP A 41 10.30 -18.99 -2.55
C TRP A 41 9.79 -20.39 -2.16
N LYS A 42 8.47 -20.57 -2.15
CA LYS A 42 7.86 -21.84 -1.75
C LYS A 42 8.26 -22.96 -2.72
N TYR A 43 8.31 -22.69 -4.02
CA TYR A 43 8.64 -23.70 -5.03
C TYR A 43 10.12 -24.05 -5.10
N GLU A 44 11.05 -23.11 -4.94
CA GLU A 44 12.49 -23.45 -4.91
C GLU A 44 12.84 -24.36 -3.72
N ILE A 45 12.21 -24.15 -2.55
CA ILE A 45 12.45 -24.98 -1.36
C ILE A 45 11.84 -26.38 -1.50
N LEU A 46 10.63 -26.49 -2.06
CA LEU A 46 9.93 -27.77 -2.17
C LEU A 46 10.49 -28.68 -3.28
N LEU A 47 11.03 -28.12 -4.36
CA LEU A 47 11.48 -28.89 -5.53
C LEU A 47 12.92 -29.35 -5.47
N ASN A 48 13.68 -28.97 -4.44
CA ASN A 48 15.13 -29.13 -4.46
C ASN A 48 15.64 -29.61 -3.08
N GLU A 49 15.66 -30.92 -2.86
CA GLU A 49 16.08 -31.55 -1.60
C GLU A 49 17.58 -31.39 -1.28
N ASN A 50 18.38 -30.85 -2.21
CA ASN A 50 19.84 -30.68 -2.08
C ASN A 50 20.31 -29.30 -2.59
N ILE A 51 19.76 -28.21 -2.05
CA ILE A 51 20.30 -26.88 -2.33
C ILE A 51 21.55 -26.66 -1.45
N PRO A 52 22.68 -26.20 -2.01
CA PRO A 52 23.81 -25.80 -1.19
C PRO A 52 23.39 -24.66 -0.24
N PHE A 53 23.70 -24.78 1.06
CA PHE A 53 23.36 -23.82 2.12
C PHE A 53 23.53 -22.34 1.74
N PHE A 54 24.58 -22.00 0.99
CA PHE A 54 24.85 -20.63 0.54
C PHE A 54 23.79 -20.08 -0.43
N ARG A 55 23.22 -20.94 -1.29
CA ARG A 55 22.18 -20.54 -2.23
C ARG A 55 20.87 -20.31 -1.48
N GLU A 56 20.49 -21.20 -0.57
CA GLU A 56 19.34 -20.99 0.32
C GLU A 56 19.47 -19.70 1.12
N PHE A 57 20.60 -19.49 1.82
CA PHE A 57 20.88 -18.28 2.59
C PHE A 57 20.79 -17.00 1.75
N SER A 58 21.33 -17.02 0.52
CA SER A 58 21.26 -15.87 -0.38
C SER A 58 19.82 -15.52 -0.81
N ILE A 59 18.99 -16.53 -1.04
CA ILE A 59 17.57 -16.36 -1.39
C ILE A 59 16.80 -15.82 -0.17
N TYR A 60 17.06 -16.35 1.03
CA TYR A 60 16.46 -15.85 2.27
C TYR A 60 16.84 -14.39 2.56
N ALA A 61 18.11 -14.04 2.39
CA ALA A 61 18.60 -12.68 2.58
C ALA A 61 17.98 -11.70 1.58
N LEU A 62 17.86 -12.11 0.30
CA LEU A 62 17.17 -11.33 -0.72
C LEU A 62 15.69 -11.13 -0.38
N PHE A 63 15.00 -12.16 0.10
CA PHE A 63 13.60 -12.11 0.48
C PHE A 63 13.35 -11.13 1.63
N ILE A 64 14.13 -11.25 2.71
CA ILE A 64 14.06 -10.33 3.84
C ILE A 64 14.36 -8.90 3.37
N GLY A 65 15.34 -8.73 2.49
CA GLY A 65 15.66 -7.44 1.88
C GLY A 65 14.48 -6.82 1.11
N ILE A 66 13.84 -7.59 0.22
CA ILE A 66 12.68 -7.13 -0.57
C ILE A 66 11.49 -6.81 0.35
N LEU A 67 11.22 -7.63 1.35
CA LEU A 67 10.14 -7.38 2.31
C LEU A 67 10.39 -6.09 3.09
N ILE A 68 11.61 -5.87 3.60
CA ILE A 68 11.98 -4.64 4.30
C ILE A 68 11.83 -3.43 3.39
N ILE A 69 12.35 -3.50 2.16
CA ILE A 69 12.24 -2.42 1.17
C ILE A 69 10.76 -2.13 0.87
N GLY A 70 9.94 -3.16 0.70
CA GLY A 70 8.50 -3.02 0.44
C GLY A 70 7.77 -2.35 1.59
N VAL A 71 8.02 -2.77 2.83
CA VAL A 71 7.41 -2.17 4.03
C VAL A 71 7.86 -0.71 4.19
N LEU A 72 9.14 -0.42 3.99
CA LEU A 72 9.68 0.95 4.04
C LEU A 72 9.04 1.83 2.96
N TYR A 73 8.95 1.34 1.73
CA TYR A 73 8.30 2.05 0.64
C TYR A 73 6.82 2.33 0.95
N SER A 74 6.11 1.34 1.50
CA SER A 74 4.71 1.48 1.93
C SER A 74 4.56 2.57 3.01
N ALA A 75 5.44 2.59 4.01
CA ALA A 75 5.41 3.59 5.07
C ALA A 75 5.76 5.00 4.57
N ILE A 76 6.78 5.13 3.70
CA ILE A 76 7.22 6.41 3.13
C ILE A 76 6.15 6.98 2.20
N SER A 77 5.61 6.16 1.29
CA SER A 77 4.56 6.57 0.36
C SER A 77 3.31 7.03 1.12
N SER A 78 2.88 6.28 2.14
CA SER A 78 1.79 6.67 3.04
C SER A 78 2.06 8.02 3.69
N SER A 79 3.23 8.20 4.32
CA SER A 79 3.61 9.45 4.99
C SER A 79 3.54 10.65 4.03
N TYR A 80 4.00 10.44 2.80
CA TYR A 80 3.99 11.45 1.73
C TYR A 80 2.57 11.82 1.27
N ILE A 81 1.67 10.85 1.11
CA ILE A 81 0.25 11.08 0.76
C ILE A 81 -0.43 11.97 1.81
N PHE A 82 -0.32 11.58 3.08
CA PHE A 82 -0.95 12.31 4.17
C PHE A 82 -0.34 13.70 4.33
N SER A 83 0.97 13.84 4.11
CA SER A 83 1.63 15.15 4.11
C SER A 83 1.15 16.05 2.96
N LYS A 84 1.01 15.53 1.74
CA LYS A 84 0.48 16.29 0.59
C LYS A 84 -0.97 16.69 0.77
N ASN A 85 -1.75 15.87 1.45
CA ASN A 85 -3.16 16.13 1.74
C ASN A 85 -3.39 16.90 3.07
N SER A 86 -2.32 17.36 3.72
CA SER A 86 -2.36 18.17 4.95
C SER A 86 -3.36 19.33 4.88
N ARG A 87 -3.35 20.08 3.77
CA ARG A 87 -4.24 21.22 3.53
C ARG A 87 -5.72 20.85 3.61
N MET A 88 -6.10 19.67 3.12
CA MET A 88 -7.49 19.20 3.22
C MET A 88 -7.89 19.01 4.69
N PHE A 89 -7.03 18.36 5.49
CA PHE A 89 -7.28 18.15 6.91
C PHE A 89 -7.29 19.46 7.71
N SER A 90 -6.37 20.38 7.42
CA SER A 90 -6.30 21.69 8.07
C SER A 90 -7.51 22.57 7.71
N THR A 91 -8.00 22.50 6.46
CA THR A 91 -9.24 23.16 6.04
C THR A 91 -10.45 22.62 6.81
N LEU A 92 -10.57 21.30 6.99
CA LEU A 92 -11.64 20.69 7.79
C LEU A 92 -11.60 21.15 9.26
N ARG A 93 -10.40 21.33 9.86
CA ARG A 93 -10.26 21.87 11.22
C ARG A 93 -10.79 23.30 11.34
N ILE A 94 -10.51 24.14 10.34
CA ILE A 94 -10.97 25.54 10.31
C ILE A 94 -12.49 25.61 10.20
N PHE A 95 -13.11 24.70 9.46
CA PHE A 95 -14.57 24.57 9.38
C PHE A 95 -15.22 23.87 10.60
N GLY A 96 -14.46 23.64 11.69
CA GLY A 96 -14.98 23.15 12.96
C GLY A 96 -14.88 21.64 13.19
N ALA A 97 -14.20 20.89 12.32
CA ALA A 97 -13.98 19.46 12.56
C ALA A 97 -13.07 19.24 13.78
N THR A 98 -13.50 18.36 14.69
CA THR A 98 -12.70 18.01 15.87
C THR A 98 -11.46 17.19 15.49
N LYS A 99 -10.39 17.29 16.30
CA LYS A 99 -9.19 16.47 16.12
C LYS A 99 -9.49 14.96 16.10
N LEU A 100 -10.49 14.53 16.88
CA LEU A 100 -10.94 13.14 16.92
C LEU A 100 -11.59 12.71 15.59
N ALA A 101 -12.44 13.55 14.99
CA ALA A 101 -13.07 13.27 13.71
C ALA A 101 -12.03 13.12 12.59
N ILE A 102 -11.02 14.00 12.56
CA ILE A 102 -9.93 13.93 11.58
C ILE A 102 -9.07 12.69 11.80
N ARG A 103 -8.78 12.33 13.06
CA ARG A 103 -8.05 11.10 13.36
C ARG A 103 -8.80 9.86 12.85
N LYS A 104 -10.12 9.78 13.05
CA LYS A 104 -10.96 8.69 12.53
C LYS A 104 -10.96 8.64 11.00
N LEU A 105 -11.11 9.80 10.35
CA LEU A 105 -11.09 9.91 8.89
C LEU A 105 -9.74 9.45 8.32
N ALA A 106 -8.63 9.89 8.90
CA ALA A 106 -7.30 9.51 8.45
C ALA A 106 -7.02 8.01 8.64
N ILE A 107 -7.47 7.40 9.75
CA ILE A 107 -7.37 5.94 9.95
C ILE A 107 -8.18 5.21 8.88
N LEU A 108 -9.41 5.65 8.62
CA LEU A 108 -10.26 5.04 7.58
C LEU A 108 -9.60 5.11 6.21
N ILE A 109 -9.07 6.28 5.83
CA ILE A 109 -8.36 6.47 4.56
C ILE A 109 -7.10 5.60 4.50
N SER A 110 -6.33 5.51 5.60
CA SER A 110 -5.11 4.70 5.67
C SER A 110 -5.34 3.20 5.50
N LEU A 111 -6.56 2.73 5.77
CA LEU A 111 -6.97 1.35 5.53
C LEU A 111 -7.57 1.17 4.14
N LEU A 112 -8.38 2.11 3.67
CA LEU A 112 -9.02 2.03 2.35
C LEU A 112 -8.01 2.02 1.20
N TYR A 113 -6.97 2.86 1.25
CA TYR A 113 -5.95 2.90 0.20
C TYR A 113 -5.32 1.53 -0.07
N PRO A 114 -4.68 0.89 0.92
CA PRO A 114 -4.03 -0.38 0.67
C PRO A 114 -5.02 -1.54 0.47
N LEU A 115 -6.26 -1.47 0.98
CA LEU A 115 -7.30 -2.46 0.66
C LEU A 115 -7.72 -2.43 -0.82
N VAL A 116 -7.88 -1.25 -1.41
CA VAL A 116 -8.19 -1.13 -2.84
C VAL A 116 -7.02 -1.66 -3.69
N SER A 117 -5.78 -1.31 -3.33
CA SER A 117 -4.60 -1.90 -3.99
C SER A 117 -4.54 -3.42 -3.84
N PHE A 118 -4.89 -3.96 -2.67
CA PHE A 118 -4.93 -5.40 -2.45
C PHE A 118 -5.98 -6.09 -3.33
N LEU A 119 -7.16 -5.49 -3.53
CA LEU A 119 -8.17 -6.01 -4.46
C LEU A 119 -7.66 -6.04 -5.90
N ILE A 120 -6.97 -4.98 -6.35
CA ILE A 120 -6.37 -4.94 -7.69
C ILE A 120 -5.32 -6.05 -7.82
N CYS A 121 -4.46 -6.22 -6.80
CA CYS A 121 -3.45 -7.28 -6.76
C CYS A 121 -4.10 -8.69 -6.85
N ILE A 122 -5.19 -8.95 -6.11
CA ILE A 122 -5.94 -10.21 -6.21
C ILE A 122 -6.42 -10.44 -7.65
N ILE A 123 -6.97 -9.42 -8.30
CA ILE A 123 -7.46 -9.53 -9.68
C ILE A 123 -6.31 -9.83 -10.63
N GLU A 124 -5.17 -9.14 -10.51
CA GLU A 124 -3.97 -9.38 -11.32
C GLU A 124 -3.48 -10.83 -11.15
N MET A 125 -3.37 -11.30 -9.90
CA MET A 125 -2.95 -12.67 -9.58
C MET A 125 -3.95 -13.71 -10.11
N LEU A 126 -5.25 -13.44 -10.04
CA LEU A 126 -6.28 -14.32 -10.58
C LEU A 126 -6.20 -14.41 -12.12
N ILE A 127 -5.98 -13.29 -12.81
CA ILE A 127 -5.80 -13.26 -14.27
C ILE A 127 -4.57 -14.09 -14.66
N LEU A 128 -3.46 -13.93 -13.95
CA LEU A 128 -2.25 -14.71 -14.18
C LEU A 128 -2.49 -16.20 -13.93
N TYR A 129 -3.14 -16.54 -12.81
CA TYR A 129 -3.49 -17.93 -12.51
C TYR A 129 -4.37 -18.54 -13.60
N LEU A 130 -5.45 -17.88 -14.01
CA LEU A 130 -6.34 -18.37 -15.06
C LEU A 130 -5.59 -18.60 -16.37
N ARG A 131 -4.72 -17.65 -16.77
CA ARG A 131 -3.91 -17.74 -17.99
C ARG A 131 -2.96 -18.93 -17.99
N TYR A 132 -2.34 -19.24 -16.84
CA TYR A 132 -1.32 -20.29 -16.73
C TYR A 132 -1.80 -21.55 -16.00
N SER A 133 -3.10 -21.63 -15.69
CA SER A 133 -3.68 -22.68 -14.83
C SER A 133 -3.41 -24.09 -15.34
N SER A 134 -3.55 -24.32 -16.65
CA SER A 134 -3.28 -25.62 -17.28
C SER A 134 -1.82 -26.06 -17.09
N TYR A 135 -0.87 -25.14 -17.20
CA TYR A 135 0.54 -25.43 -16.99
C TYR A 135 0.87 -25.60 -15.50
N ILE A 136 0.34 -24.74 -14.64
CA ILE A 136 0.57 -24.78 -13.19
C ILE A 136 0.06 -26.11 -12.61
N LEU A 137 -1.18 -26.51 -12.93
CA LEU A 137 -1.80 -27.72 -12.40
C LEU A 137 -1.19 -29.02 -12.94
N THR A 138 -0.34 -28.95 -13.98
CA THR A 138 0.45 -30.12 -14.41
C THR A 138 1.72 -30.33 -13.59
N LEU A 139 2.20 -29.30 -12.89
CA LEU A 139 3.47 -29.31 -12.17
C LEU A 139 3.28 -29.27 -10.65
N ILE A 140 2.14 -28.79 -10.18
CA ILE A 140 1.94 -28.34 -8.80
C ILE A 140 0.59 -28.85 -8.29
N GLU A 141 0.58 -29.40 -7.08
CA GLU A 141 -0.64 -29.82 -6.39
C GLU A 141 -1.52 -28.64 -5.94
N PHE A 142 -2.83 -28.86 -5.90
CA PHE A 142 -3.79 -27.82 -5.50
C PHE A 142 -3.60 -27.36 -4.04
N SER A 143 -3.16 -28.26 -3.15
CA SER A 143 -2.76 -27.95 -1.77
C SER A 143 -1.68 -26.88 -1.72
N ASP A 144 -0.73 -26.94 -2.66
CA ASP A 144 0.38 -26.01 -2.72
C ASP A 144 -0.01 -24.63 -3.24
N VAL A 145 -0.95 -24.58 -4.17
CA VAL A 145 -1.56 -23.35 -4.66
C VAL A 145 -2.27 -22.60 -3.54
N ILE A 146 -3.07 -23.29 -2.72
CA ILE A 146 -3.80 -22.68 -1.59
C ILE A 146 -2.82 -22.11 -0.56
N ASN A 147 -1.81 -22.88 -0.18
CA ASN A 147 -0.82 -22.43 0.79
C ASN A 147 0.03 -21.27 0.24
N GLY A 148 0.34 -21.26 -1.07
CA GLY A 148 0.93 -20.09 -1.74
C GLY A 148 0.05 -18.83 -1.64
N ALA A 149 -1.26 -18.96 -1.85
CA ALA A 149 -2.21 -17.85 -1.70
C ALA A 149 -2.26 -17.31 -0.26
N TYR A 150 -2.11 -18.19 0.74
CA TYR A 150 -2.03 -17.80 2.15
C TYR A 150 -0.78 -16.96 2.45
N VAL A 151 0.40 -17.36 1.95
CA VAL A 151 1.64 -16.58 2.16
C VAL A 151 1.55 -15.22 1.46
N VAL A 152 0.96 -15.17 0.26
CA VAL A 152 0.65 -13.92 -0.44
C VAL A 152 -0.22 -13.00 0.43
N LEU A 153 -1.26 -13.54 1.06
CA LEU A 153 -2.13 -12.77 1.95
C LEU A 153 -1.37 -12.19 3.15
N LEU A 154 -0.49 -12.99 3.78
CA LEU A 154 0.34 -12.52 4.90
C LEU A 154 1.34 -11.43 4.49
N ALA A 155 1.99 -11.56 3.33
CA ALA A 155 2.92 -10.56 2.81
C ALA A 155 2.20 -9.22 2.57
N ASN A 156 0.99 -9.27 2.00
CA ASN A 156 0.15 -8.09 1.79
C ASN A 156 -0.34 -7.47 3.11
N ALA A 157 -0.66 -8.29 4.13
CA ALA A 157 -1.00 -7.79 5.45
C ALA A 157 0.15 -6.99 6.07
N ALA A 158 1.40 -7.44 5.93
CA ALA A 158 2.57 -6.70 6.39
C ALA A 158 2.72 -5.34 5.69
N LEU A 159 2.48 -5.28 4.38
CA LEU A 159 2.49 -4.02 3.61
C LEU A 159 1.37 -3.07 4.04
N ILE A 160 0.17 -3.57 4.29
CA ILE A 160 -0.97 -2.79 4.82
C ILE A 160 -0.61 -2.18 6.17
N ILE A 161 -0.04 -2.98 7.08
CA ILE A 161 0.40 -2.49 8.40
C ILE A 161 1.47 -1.42 8.26
N GLY A 162 2.47 -1.63 7.40
CA GLY A 162 3.50 -0.62 7.09
C GLY A 162 2.90 0.69 6.59
N PHE A 163 1.90 0.60 5.71
CA PHE A 163 1.17 1.77 5.20
C PHE A 163 0.45 2.52 6.32
N MET A 164 -0.25 1.80 7.19
CA MET A 164 -0.98 2.39 8.33
C MET A 164 -0.05 3.06 9.32
N ILE A 165 1.15 2.50 9.56
CA ILE A 165 2.18 3.11 10.41
C ILE A 165 2.62 4.46 9.84
N GLY A 166 2.92 4.53 8.53
CA GLY A 166 3.28 5.79 7.88
C GLY A 166 2.17 6.85 7.99
N ALA A 167 0.92 6.44 7.81
CA ALA A 167 -0.24 7.32 7.95
C ALA A 167 -0.39 7.82 9.38
N PHE A 168 -0.19 6.95 10.37
CA PHE A 168 -0.26 7.29 11.78
C PHE A 168 0.79 8.34 12.17
N ILE A 169 2.04 8.16 11.73
CA ILE A 169 3.13 9.11 11.98
C ILE A 169 2.76 10.48 11.39
N SER A 170 2.41 10.52 10.10
CA SER A 170 2.06 11.78 9.41
C SER A 170 0.86 12.48 10.05
N ASN A 171 -0.20 11.74 10.39
CA ASN A 171 -1.38 12.28 11.03
C ASN A 171 -1.10 12.80 12.46
N SER A 172 -0.23 12.13 13.21
CA SER A 172 0.16 12.59 14.55
C SER A 172 0.83 13.97 14.50
N ILE A 173 1.67 14.22 13.50
CA ILE A 173 2.32 15.52 13.28
C ILE A 173 1.26 16.56 12.85
N LEU A 174 0.39 16.22 11.91
CA LEU A 174 -0.67 17.10 11.38
C LEU A 174 -1.67 17.57 12.44
N LEU A 175 -2.06 16.71 13.37
CA LEU A 175 -3.03 17.04 14.42
C LEU A 175 -2.49 18.02 15.48
N HIS A 176 -1.18 18.15 15.59
CA HIS A 176 -0.52 19.06 16.52
C HIS A 176 -0.11 20.39 15.87
N LYS A 177 0.01 20.43 14.54
CA LYS A 177 0.29 21.65 13.80
C LYS A 177 -0.88 22.64 13.86
N ASP A 178 -0.57 23.94 13.80
CA ASP A 178 -1.57 24.99 13.62
C ASP A 178 -2.19 24.86 12.21
N PRO A 179 -3.53 24.74 12.08
CA PRO A 179 -4.16 24.61 10.77
C PRO A 179 -3.96 25.83 9.86
N TYR A 180 -3.65 27.01 10.40
CA TYR A 180 -3.38 28.21 9.60
C TYR A 180 -1.99 28.20 8.95
N ASP A 181 -1.03 27.48 9.52
CA ASP A 181 0.33 27.38 8.96
C ASP A 181 0.36 26.63 7.62
N ASP A 182 -0.56 25.68 7.41
CA ASP A 182 -0.66 24.94 6.13
C ASP A 182 -1.28 25.77 5.00
N LEU A 183 -1.93 26.90 5.35
CA LEU A 183 -2.63 27.80 4.43
C LEU A 183 -1.88 29.12 4.20
N ARG A 184 -0.82 29.43 4.97
CA ARG A 184 0.00 30.62 4.75
C ARG A 184 0.60 30.60 3.34
N GLY A 185 0.38 31.67 2.57
CA GLY A 185 0.74 31.79 1.15
C GLY A 185 -0.39 31.46 0.16
N THR A 186 -1.62 31.25 0.63
CA THR A 186 -2.80 31.05 -0.24
C THR A 186 -3.91 32.10 -0.04
N LEU A 187 -3.75 33.00 0.94
CA LEU A 187 -4.58 34.19 1.18
C LEU A 187 -3.82 35.43 0.74
#